data_AF-A0A525JEH5-F1
#
_entry.id   AF-A0A525JEH5-F1
#
_cell.length_a   1.000
_cell.length_b   1.000
_cell.length_c   1.000
_cell.angle_alpha   90.00
_cell.angle_beta   90.00
_cell.angle_gamma   90.00
#
_symmetry.space_group_name_H-M   'P 1'
#
loop_
_entity.id
_entity.type
_entity.pdbx_description
1 polymer ?
#
loop_
_entity_poly.entity_id
_entity_poly.type
_entity_poly.pdbx_seq_one_letter_code
_entity_poly.pdbx_strand_id
1 'polypeptide(L)'
;MDLRLKPIVLVVEDEALIRMLAVSAFLDEGFEVLEVKHAAQARDVHGRATQVHLLFTDVSAPGEMNGIELAEELKARAPALQVIITSARPLLRAVDHLPATFVIKPYDAESVCKTGRALLAA
;
A
#
# COMPACT_ATOMS: atom_id res chain seq x y z
N MET A 1 -8.66 10.38 -27.05
CA MET A 1 -8.26 9.33 -26.11
C MET A 1 -7.47 10.00 -25.01
N ASP A 2 -8.02 10.05 -23.81
CA ASP A 2 -7.33 10.62 -22.65
C ASP A 2 -6.31 9.58 -22.16
N LEU A 3 -5.03 9.78 -22.48
CA LEU A 3 -3.92 8.91 -22.05
C LEU A 3 -3.49 9.29 -20.62
N ARG A 4 -4.45 9.44 -19.70
CA ARG A 4 -4.12 9.54 -18.28
C ARG A 4 -3.58 8.18 -17.84
N LEU A 5 -2.27 8.13 -17.60
CA LEU A 5 -1.61 6.98 -17.00
C LEU A 5 -2.34 6.61 -15.70
N LYS A 6 -2.72 5.35 -15.55
CA LYS A 6 -3.37 4.88 -14.33
C LYS A 6 -2.34 4.83 -13.21
N PRO A 7 -2.63 5.38 -12.01
CA PRO A 7 -1.73 5.25 -10.89
C PRO A 7 -1.60 3.77 -10.51
N ILE A 8 -0.37 3.35 -10.24
CA ILE A 8 -0.04 1.98 -9.85
C ILE A 8 0.00 1.89 -8.31
N VAL A 9 -0.76 0.95 -7.75
CA VAL A 9 -0.71 0.59 -6.33
C VAL A 9 -0.03 -0.76 -6.15
N LEU A 10 0.88 -0.86 -5.19
CA LEU A 10 1.47 -2.11 -4.71
C LEU A 10 0.74 -2.56 -3.45
N VAL A 11 0.02 -3.67 -3.54
CA VAL A 11 -0.74 -4.29 -2.44
C VAL A 11 0.09 -5.41 -1.82
N VAL A 12 0.36 -5.31 -0.52
CA VAL A 12 1.10 -6.29 0.28
C VAL A 12 0.21 -6.79 1.41
N GLU A 13 -0.30 -8.01 1.27
CA GLU A 13 -1.24 -8.62 2.21
C GLU A 13 -1.11 -10.14 2.09
N ASP A 14 -0.89 -10.85 3.20
CA ASP A 14 -0.64 -12.29 3.17
C ASP A 14 -1.95 -13.08 3.14
N GLU A 15 -2.99 -12.57 3.80
CA GLU A 15 -4.31 -13.17 3.78
C GLU A 15 -4.97 -13.03 2.41
N ALA A 16 -5.12 -14.16 1.70
CA ALA A 16 -5.55 -14.17 0.30
C ALA A 16 -6.91 -13.47 0.07
N LEU A 17 -7.87 -13.68 0.96
CA LEU A 17 -9.19 -13.07 0.83
C LEU A 17 -9.15 -11.55 1.04
N ILE A 18 -8.36 -11.08 2.00
CA ILE A 18 -8.20 -9.63 2.26
C ILE A 18 -7.47 -8.98 1.09
N ARG A 19 -6.41 -9.62 0.59
CA ARG A 19 -5.67 -9.15 -0.59
C ARG A 19 -6.58 -9.06 -1.80
N MET A 20 -7.37 -10.10 -2.09
CA MET A 20 -8.31 -10.10 -3.21
C MET A 20 -9.34 -8.97 -3.11
N LEU A 21 -9.87 -8.72 -1.91
CA LEU A 21 -10.83 -7.62 -1.68
C LEU A 21 -10.18 -6.25 -1.93
N ALA A 22 -8.98 -6.02 -1.41
CA ALA A 22 -8.24 -4.78 -1.61
C ALA A 22 -7.89 -4.57 -3.09
N VAL A 23 -7.40 -5.61 -3.77
CA VAL A 23 -7.08 -5.58 -5.20
C VAL A 23 -8.32 -5.22 -6.02
N SER A 24 -9.47 -5.88 -5.77
CA SER A 24 -10.72 -5.57 -6.47
C SER A 24 -11.11 -4.12 -6.31
N ALA A 25 -11.10 -3.60 -5.07
CA ALA A 25 -11.49 -2.23 -4.78
C ALA A 25 -10.58 -1.19 -5.47
N PHE A 26 -9.26 -1.42 -5.49
CA PHE A 26 -8.34 -0.53 -6.20
C PHE A 26 -8.52 -0.58 -7.72
N LEU A 27 -8.78 -1.76 -8.29
CA LEU A 27 -9.09 -1.90 -9.72
C LEU A 27 -10.38 -1.15 -10.09
N ASP A 28 -11.42 -1.26 -9.26
CA ASP A 28 -12.71 -0.58 -9.45
C ASP A 28 -12.56 0.96 -9.40
N GLU A 29 -11.65 1.46 -8.57
CA GLU A 29 -11.26 2.88 -8.52
C GLU A 29 -10.29 3.29 -9.66
N GLY A 30 -9.97 2.39 -10.59
CA GLY A 30 -9.20 2.68 -11.79
C GLY A 30 -7.69 2.76 -11.58
N PHE A 31 -7.16 2.11 -10.53
CA PHE A 31 -5.72 1.88 -10.39
C PHE A 31 -5.26 0.71 -11.26
N GLU A 32 -3.96 0.68 -11.55
CA GLU A 32 -3.26 -0.56 -11.88
C GLU A 32 -2.75 -1.18 -10.57
N VAL A 33 -2.89 -2.50 -10.41
CA VAL A 33 -2.56 -3.17 -9.15
C VAL A 33 -1.45 -4.18 -9.36
N LEU A 34 -0.40 -4.04 -8.55
CA LEU A 34 0.64 -5.06 -8.35
C LEU A 34 0.36 -5.69 -6.99
N GLU A 35 0.13 -7.00 -6.95
CA GLU A 35 -0.13 -7.70 -5.69
C GLU A 35 1.02 -8.65 -5.32
N VAL A 36 1.37 -8.66 -4.04
CA VAL A 36 2.37 -9.56 -3.48
C VAL A 36 1.94 -9.99 -2.08
N LYS A 37 2.50 -11.11 -1.59
CA LYS A 37 2.11 -11.68 -0.30
C LYS A 37 2.95 -11.19 0.87
N HIS A 38 4.15 -10.67 0.61
CA HIS A 38 5.09 -10.31 1.67
C HIS A 38 6.10 -9.25 1.21
N ALA A 39 6.75 -8.61 2.18
CA ALA A 39 7.63 -7.46 1.98
C ALA A 39 8.81 -7.72 1.03
N ALA A 40 9.42 -8.92 1.06
CA ALA A 40 10.53 -9.23 0.16
C ALA A 40 10.13 -9.17 -1.33
N GLN A 41 8.96 -9.70 -1.70
CA GLN A 41 8.42 -9.57 -3.05
C GLN A 41 8.12 -8.12 -3.42
N ALA A 42 7.62 -7.32 -2.45
CA ALA A 42 7.35 -5.91 -2.66
C ALA A 42 8.62 -5.13 -3.02
N ARG A 43 9.74 -5.41 -2.35
CA ARG A 43 11.05 -4.82 -2.65
C ARG A 43 11.54 -5.18 -4.05
N ASP A 44 11.41 -6.46 -4.43
CA ASP A 44 11.79 -6.92 -5.77
C ASP A 44 10.96 -6.24 -6.86
N VAL A 45 9.64 -6.12 -6.65
CA VAL A 45 8.74 -5.44 -7.59
C VAL A 45 9.08 -3.96 -7.71
N HIS A 46 9.27 -3.27 -6.58
CA HIS A 46 9.63 -1.85 -6.57
C HIS A 46 11.02 -1.61 -7.20
N GLY A 47 11.98 -2.52 -6.98
CA GLY A 47 13.34 -2.44 -7.49
C GLY A 47 13.47 -2.62 -9.01
N ARG A 48 12.50 -3.27 -9.67
CA ARG A 48 12.50 -3.52 -11.13
C ARG A 48 12.10 -2.30 -11.97
N ALA A 49 12.34 -1.09 -11.49
CA ALA A 49 12.00 0.20 -12.13
C ALA A 49 10.50 0.36 -12.47
N THR A 50 9.60 -0.32 -11.76
CA THR A 50 8.16 -0.11 -11.89
C THR A 50 7.74 1.08 -11.03
N GLN A 51 7.16 2.11 -11.64
CA GLN A 51 6.74 3.31 -10.92
C GLN A 51 5.49 3.02 -10.07
N VAL A 52 5.70 2.70 -8.80
CA VAL A 52 4.63 2.57 -7.81
C VAL A 52 4.31 3.95 -7.24
N HIS A 53 3.03 4.31 -7.23
CA HIS A 53 2.55 5.60 -6.74
C HIS A 53 2.01 5.49 -5.31
N LEU A 54 1.44 4.33 -4.98
CA LEU A 54 0.86 4.05 -3.67
C LEU A 54 1.32 2.66 -3.18
N LEU A 55 1.80 2.58 -1.95
CA LEU A 55 1.96 1.34 -1.21
C LEU A 55 0.74 1.15 -0.31
N PHE A 56 0.11 -0.01 -0.39
CA PHE A 56 -0.87 -0.49 0.56
C PHE A 56 -0.32 -1.75 1.23
N THR A 57 -0.10 -1.74 2.53
CA THR A 57 0.51 -2.88 3.24
C THR A 57 -0.17 -3.17 4.58
N ASP A 58 -0.33 -4.45 4.92
CA ASP A 58 -0.63 -4.84 6.31
C ASP A 58 0.64 -4.81 7.17
N VAL A 59 0.50 -4.41 8.44
CA VAL A 59 1.61 -4.44 9.41
C VAL A 59 2.04 -5.86 9.75
N SER A 60 1.10 -6.80 9.81
CA SER A 60 1.33 -8.16 10.28
C SER A 60 1.92 -9.07 9.19
N ALA A 61 2.17 -8.54 7.99
CA ALA A 61 2.71 -9.29 6.87
C ALA A 61 3.95 -10.11 7.34
N PRO A 62 3.89 -11.45 7.30
CA PRO A 62 4.91 -12.32 7.86
C PRO A 62 6.21 -12.25 7.05
N GLY A 63 7.36 -12.32 7.74
CA GLY A 63 8.68 -12.33 7.13
C GLY A 63 9.74 -11.65 8.00
N GLU A 64 10.90 -11.38 7.40
CA GLU A 64 12.02 -10.65 8.06
C GLU A 64 11.74 -9.16 8.23
N MET A 65 10.71 -8.64 7.56
CA MET A 65 10.38 -7.22 7.49
C MET A 65 8.86 -7.05 7.57
N ASN A 66 8.41 -6.25 8.52
CA ASN A 66 6.99 -5.93 8.69
C ASN A 66 6.56 -4.79 7.74
N GLY A 67 5.25 -4.51 7.68
CA GLY A 67 4.70 -3.49 6.77
C GLY A 67 5.20 -2.07 7.04
N ILE A 68 5.58 -1.75 8.28
CA ILE A 68 6.14 -0.43 8.64
C ILE A 68 7.57 -0.29 8.10
N GLU A 69 8.41 -1.28 8.38
CA GLU A 69 9.80 -1.32 7.91
C GLU A 69 9.88 -1.29 6.38
N LEU A 70 8.98 -2.01 5.72
CA LEU A 70 8.84 -1.95 4.26
C LEU A 70 8.49 -0.53 3.79
N ALA A 71 7.50 0.10 4.42
CA ALA A 71 7.07 1.43 4.05
C ALA A 71 8.17 2.48 4.24
N GLU A 72 8.91 2.40 5.34
CA GLU A 72 10.09 3.23 5.59
C GLU A 72 11.13 3.07 4.48
N GLU A 73 11.49 1.82 4.16
CA GLU A 73 12.49 1.55 3.13
C GLU A 73 12.06 2.07 1.76
N LEU A 74 10.83 1.77 1.33
CA LEU A 74 10.35 2.18 0.01
C LEU A 74 10.16 3.70 -0.08
N LYS A 75 9.67 4.35 0.99
CA LYS A 75 9.55 5.81 1.02
C LYS A 75 10.91 6.50 0.99
N ALA A 76 11.93 5.94 1.67
CA ALA A 76 13.29 6.47 1.61
C ALA A 76 13.89 6.41 0.20
N ARG A 77 13.56 5.36 -0.57
CA ARG A 77 13.99 5.20 -1.98
C ARG A 77 13.17 6.04 -2.95
N ALA A 78 11.87 6.22 -2.67
CA ALA A 78 10.92 6.96 -3.48
C ALA A 78 10.13 7.94 -2.60
N PRO A 79 10.64 9.16 -2.33
CA PRO A 79 9.99 10.10 -1.42
C PRO A 79 8.56 10.51 -1.81
N ALA A 80 8.23 10.43 -3.11
CA ALA A 80 6.90 10.70 -3.66
C ALA A 80 5.89 9.55 -3.46
N LEU A 81 6.33 8.37 -3.05
CA LEU A 81 5.47 7.21 -2.80
C LEU A 81 4.47 7.54 -1.69
N GLN A 82 3.18 7.44 -1.98
CA GLN A 82 2.14 7.50 -0.96
C GLN A 82 2.06 6.16 -0.23
N VAL A 83 1.71 6.17 1.05
CA VAL A 83 1.71 4.97 1.88
C VAL A 83 0.42 4.89 2.68
N ILE A 84 -0.25 3.75 2.58
CA ILE A 84 -1.32 3.31 3.48
C ILE A 84 -0.86 2.04 4.18
N ILE A 85 -0.93 2.05 5.51
CA ILE A 85 -0.62 0.91 6.36
C ILE A 85 -1.89 0.48 7.09
N THR A 86 -2.17 -0.83 7.08
CA THR A 86 -3.31 -1.41 7.79
C THR A 86 -2.87 -2.28 8.97
N SER A 87 -3.67 -2.33 10.02
CA SER A 87 -3.36 -3.12 11.23
C SER A 87 -4.62 -3.50 12.00
N ALA A 88 -4.62 -4.69 12.59
CA ALA A 88 -5.66 -5.15 13.51
C ALA A 88 -5.62 -4.44 14.88
N ARG A 89 -4.58 -3.66 15.17
CA ARG A 89 -4.40 -2.94 16.44
C ARG A 89 -4.03 -1.48 16.20
N PRO A 90 -4.38 -0.55 17.12
CA PRO A 90 -3.90 0.83 17.03
C PRO A 90 -2.37 0.87 17.07
N LEU A 91 -1.76 1.63 16.16
CA LEU A 91 -0.30 1.78 16.03
C LEU A 91 0.22 3.06 16.70
N LEU A 92 -0.51 3.61 17.67
CA LEU A 92 -0.19 4.87 18.33
C LEU A 92 1.28 4.87 18.80
N ARG A 93 2.08 5.81 18.28
CA ARG A 93 3.50 6.11 18.55
C ARG A 93 4.59 5.29 17.83
N ALA A 94 4.29 4.15 17.20
CA ALA A 94 5.36 3.35 16.57
C ALA A 94 5.91 3.95 15.26
N VAL A 95 5.28 5.01 14.76
CA VAL A 95 5.36 5.43 13.35
C VAL A 95 5.22 6.95 13.15
N ASP A 96 5.34 7.75 14.20
CA ASP A 96 5.09 9.20 14.15
C ASP A 96 6.05 9.92 13.16
N HIS A 97 7.18 9.31 12.81
CA HIS A 97 8.16 9.83 11.85
C HIS A 97 7.88 9.43 10.39
N LEU A 98 6.98 8.46 10.14
CA LEU A 98 6.68 7.97 8.80
C LEU A 98 5.47 8.73 8.22
N PRO A 99 5.62 9.47 7.10
CA PRO A 99 4.49 10.10 6.41
C PRO A 99 3.65 9.04 5.68
N ALA A 100 2.80 8.36 6.45
CA ALA A 100 1.87 7.32 6.02
C ALA A 100 0.48 7.53 6.63
N THR A 101 -0.54 7.05 5.93
CA THR A 101 -1.90 6.98 6.45
C THR A 101 -2.14 5.62 7.09
N PHE A 102 -2.62 5.61 8.34
CA PHE A 102 -2.89 4.39 9.08
C PHE A 102 -4.38 4.09 9.11
N VAL A 103 -4.75 2.86 8.74
CA VAL A 103 -6.14 2.39 8.74
C VAL A 103 -6.24 1.18 9.66
N ILE A 104 -7.10 1.29 10.68
CA ILE A 104 -7.36 0.16 11.58
C ILE A 104 -8.35 -0.82 10.93
N LYS A 105 -8.08 -2.12 11.04
CA LYS A 105 -9.01 -3.18 10.67
C LYS A 105 -10.10 -3.32 11.77
N PRO A 106 -11.36 -3.66 11.43
CA PRO A 106 -11.87 -3.82 10.08
C PRO A 106 -12.05 -2.47 9.37
N TYR A 107 -11.81 -2.47 8.06
CA TYR A 107 -12.02 -1.30 7.21
C TYR A 107 -12.94 -1.65 6.04
N ASP A 108 -13.59 -0.64 5.51
CA ASP A 108 -14.25 -0.70 4.22
C ASP A 108 -13.22 -0.49 3.09
N ALA A 109 -13.09 -1.44 2.17
CA ALA A 109 -12.07 -1.42 1.13
C ALA A 109 -12.23 -0.24 0.17
N GLU A 110 -13.49 0.14 -0.15
CA GLU A 110 -13.78 1.29 -1.01
C GLU A 110 -13.31 2.60 -0.36
N SER A 111 -13.57 2.76 0.94
CA SER A 111 -13.10 3.92 1.72
C SER A 111 -11.58 4.05 1.72
N VAL A 112 -10.84 2.94 1.86
CA VAL A 112 -9.38 2.93 1.75
C VAL A 112 -8.91 3.36 0.36
N CYS A 113 -9.56 2.88 -0.70
CA CYS A 113 -9.18 3.24 -2.06
C CYS A 113 -9.42 4.73 -2.34
N LYS A 114 -10.51 5.30 -1.84
CA LYS A 114 -10.78 6.75 -1.88
C LYS A 114 -9.71 7.55 -1.13
N THR A 115 -9.26 7.07 0.03
CA THR A 115 -8.12 7.66 0.73
C THR A 115 -6.86 7.60 -0.14
N GLY A 116 -6.56 6.46 -0.76
CA GLY A 116 -5.42 6.32 -1.68
C GLY A 116 -5.49 7.30 -2.85
N ARG A 117 -6.69 7.52 -3.41
CA ARG A 117 -6.91 8.50 -4.47
C ARG A 117 -6.68 9.94 -3.99
N ALA A 118 -7.20 10.28 -2.82
CA ALA A 118 -7.02 11.61 -2.24
C ALA A 118 -5.54 11.92 -1.97
N LEU A 119 -4.77 10.93 -1.48
CA LEU A 119 -3.33 11.07 -1.24
C LEU A 119 -2.53 11.35 -2.52
N LEU A 120 -2.97 10.82 -3.66
CA LEU A 120 -2.31 11.05 -4.96
C LEU A 120 -2.71 12.37 -5.63
N ALA A 121 -3.76 13.03 -5.13
CA ALA A 121 -4.25 14.30 -5.65
C ALA A 121 -3.75 15.53 -4.86
N ALA A 122 -3.06 15.31 -3.74
CA ALA A 122 -2.49 16.33 -2.86
C ALA A 122 -1.08 16.74 -3.32
#